data_AF-B1TF49-F1
#
_entry.id   AF-B1TF49-F1
#
_cell.length_a   1.000
_cell.length_b   1.000
_cell.length_c   1.000
_cell.angle_alpha   90.00
_cell.angle_beta   90.00
_cell.angle_gamma   90.00
#
_symmetry.space_group_name_H-M   'P 1'
#
loop_
_entity.id
_entity.type
_entity.pdbx_description
1 polymer ?
#
loop_
_entity_poly.entity_id
_entity_poly.type
_entity_poly.pdbx_seq_one_letter_code
_entity_poly.pdbx_strand_id
1 'polypeptide(L)'
;MYASHSHRRQLSEQNTRRPPTPPPDYDGADNSHSKCSYIFFPRFDAERASLLIQCNLWRVDKQGKPPYIAVIGQSEQTTFSRLISEIAQTKNVSALRLKTLFPTTPDLRGVSAPDKVYVDGHGDPGQSYFYSSNGDRFYTCDVARALVKLHLPDNVEVRTTACWGGSTKEIHFPWHEKLQMESSEKMRALHAHIESNYGCFEHTLAGALEHSLRLRQANRPSGLVSGYIGKVTTVANSTEKLRIGDNGNGELAKEHAEAAFPMLGSSDLLSLRRSDVRRSAVGLSSKVNRPEFCGGSNS
;
A
#
# COMPACT_ATOMS: atom_id res chain seq x y z
N MET A 1 -30.23 51.14 -33.18
CA MET A 1 -29.08 51.30 -32.26
C MET A 1 -29.50 50.78 -30.89
N TYR A 2 -28.58 50.12 -30.19
CA TYR A 2 -28.80 48.99 -29.29
C TYR A 2 -29.77 49.19 -28.10
N ALA A 3 -30.68 48.22 -27.94
CA ALA A 3 -31.50 48.03 -26.76
C ALA A 3 -30.74 47.19 -25.71
N SER A 4 -30.66 47.73 -24.49
CA SER A 4 -30.10 47.12 -23.29
C SER A 4 -31.01 46.02 -22.74
N HIS A 5 -30.49 44.81 -22.56
CA HIS A 5 -31.10 43.77 -21.71
C HIS A 5 -30.03 43.24 -20.75
N SER A 6 -30.12 43.70 -19.51
CA SER A 6 -29.32 43.23 -18.38
C SER A 6 -29.92 41.92 -17.83
N HIS A 7 -29.26 40.79 -18.09
CA HIS A 7 -29.56 39.52 -17.41
C HIS A 7 -28.62 39.34 -16.21
N ARG A 8 -29.19 39.59 -15.03
CA ARG A 8 -28.62 39.36 -13.72
C ARG A 8 -28.78 37.87 -13.39
N ARG A 9 -27.74 37.06 -13.62
CA ARG A 9 -27.69 35.68 -13.09
C ARG A 9 -27.22 35.73 -11.63
N GLN A 10 -28.12 35.37 -10.72
CA GLN A 10 -27.80 35.01 -9.34
C GLN A 10 -27.07 33.66 -9.37
N LEU A 11 -25.80 33.64 -8.95
CA LEU A 11 -25.10 32.41 -8.59
C LEU A 11 -25.40 32.15 -7.12
N SER A 12 -26.09 31.06 -6.84
CA SER A 12 -26.33 30.54 -5.51
C SER A 12 -25.00 30.12 -4.87
N GLU A 13 -24.70 30.65 -3.69
CA GLU A 13 -23.61 30.22 -2.83
C GLU A 13 -23.83 28.74 -2.43
N GLN A 14 -23.18 27.83 -3.16
CA GLN A 14 -23.02 26.46 -2.70
C GLN A 14 -21.97 26.45 -1.59
N ASN A 15 -22.50 26.36 -0.38
CA ASN A 15 -21.83 26.15 0.89
C ASN A 15 -20.90 24.92 0.82
N THR A 16 -19.64 25.13 0.39
CA THR A 16 -18.57 24.13 0.41
C THR A 16 -18.13 23.89 1.84
N ARG A 17 -18.92 23.14 2.61
CA ARG A 17 -18.46 22.53 3.85
C ARG A 17 -17.35 21.56 3.48
N ARG A 18 -16.12 21.86 3.90
CA ARG A 18 -15.01 20.91 3.86
C ARG A 18 -15.47 19.62 4.57
N PRO A 19 -15.27 18.43 3.98
CA PRO A 19 -15.49 17.20 4.72
C PRO A 19 -14.57 17.19 5.95
N PRO A 20 -15.02 16.67 7.10
CA PRO A 20 -14.20 16.61 8.29
C PRO A 20 -12.93 15.81 7.99
N THR A 21 -11.79 16.39 8.36
CA THR A 21 -10.51 15.68 8.42
C THR A 21 -10.69 14.47 9.34
N PRO A 22 -10.40 13.23 8.90
CA PRO A 22 -10.38 12.12 9.83
C PRO A 22 -9.30 12.40 10.89
N PRO A 23 -9.58 12.13 12.18
CA PRO A 23 -8.63 12.43 13.25
C PRO A 23 -7.36 11.59 13.08
N PRO A 24 -6.17 12.14 13.41
CA PRO A 24 -4.99 11.33 13.64
C PRO A 24 -5.28 10.48 14.88
N ASP A 25 -5.18 9.17 14.75
CA ASP A 25 -5.32 8.18 15.82
C ASP A 25 -6.73 8.07 16.45
N TYR A 26 -7.66 7.45 15.73
CA TYR A 26 -8.82 6.83 16.36
C TYR A 26 -8.42 5.46 16.95
N ASP A 27 -7.75 5.49 18.10
CA ASP A 27 -7.50 4.32 18.97
C ASP A 27 -8.71 4.04 19.88
N GLY A 28 -9.91 3.99 19.28
CA GLY A 28 -11.11 3.49 19.93
C GLY A 28 -11.11 1.96 19.95
N ALA A 29 -10.15 1.34 20.63
CA ALA A 29 -10.04 -0.10 20.75
C ALA A 29 -10.85 -0.62 21.94
N ASP A 30 -12.00 -1.21 21.63
CA ASP A 30 -12.48 -2.37 22.38
C ASP A 30 -11.44 -3.49 22.17
N ASN A 31 -10.63 -3.75 23.21
CA ASN A 31 -9.36 -4.48 23.18
C ASN A 31 -9.50 -6.01 23.02
N SER A 32 -10.54 -6.52 22.38
CA SER A 32 -10.75 -7.97 22.19
C SER A 32 -10.47 -8.49 20.77
N HIS A 33 -10.36 -7.63 19.76
CA HIS A 33 -10.06 -8.07 18.39
C HIS A 33 -8.57 -7.90 18.04
N SER A 34 -7.86 -9.02 17.91
CA SER A 34 -6.47 -9.01 17.45
C SER A 34 -6.41 -8.61 15.96
N LYS A 35 -5.63 -7.58 15.66
CA LYS A 35 -5.47 -7.04 14.30
C LYS A 35 -5.00 -8.12 13.32
N CYS A 36 -5.85 -8.45 12.36
CA CYS A 36 -5.59 -9.43 11.32
C CYS A 36 -5.04 -8.77 10.05
N SER A 37 -4.35 -9.56 9.22
CA SER A 37 -3.85 -9.13 7.92
C SER A 37 -4.29 -10.13 6.86
N TYR A 38 -5.08 -9.67 5.92
CA TYR A 38 -5.65 -10.45 4.83
C TYR A 38 -4.88 -10.18 3.54
N ILE A 39 -4.73 -11.17 2.67
CA ILE A 39 -4.09 -10.99 1.37
C ILE A 39 -4.96 -11.57 0.26
N PHE A 40 -5.25 -10.75 -0.73
CA PHE A 40 -5.97 -11.08 -1.94
C PHE A 40 -5.02 -11.01 -3.13
N PHE A 41 -5.08 -12.01 -4.00
CA PHE A 41 -4.32 -12.05 -5.24
C PHE A 41 -5.29 -11.94 -6.41
N PRO A 42 -5.23 -10.89 -7.24
CA PRO A 42 -6.04 -10.82 -8.47
C PRO A 42 -5.84 -12.06 -9.37
N ARG A 43 -4.64 -12.65 -9.32
CA ARG A 43 -4.31 -13.96 -9.86
C ARG A 43 -3.49 -14.74 -8.86
N PHE A 44 -3.99 -15.91 -8.46
CA PHE A 44 -3.21 -16.86 -7.68
C PHE A 44 -2.47 -17.83 -8.59
N ASP A 45 -1.14 -17.85 -8.50
CA ASP A 45 -0.25 -18.71 -9.28
C ASP A 45 0.90 -19.24 -8.41
N ALA A 46 1.84 -19.98 -9.02
CA ALA A 46 2.94 -20.59 -8.31
C ALA A 46 3.91 -19.57 -7.69
N GLU A 47 4.14 -18.43 -8.33
CA GLU A 47 4.99 -17.38 -7.77
C GLU A 47 4.35 -16.80 -6.51
N ARG A 48 3.06 -16.43 -6.59
CA ARG A 48 2.32 -15.87 -5.45
C ARG A 48 2.17 -16.87 -4.30
N ALA A 49 1.97 -18.14 -4.61
CA ALA A 49 1.96 -19.20 -3.62
C ALA A 49 3.33 -19.33 -2.91
N SER A 50 4.43 -19.35 -3.67
CA SER A 50 5.80 -19.38 -3.11
C SER A 50 6.11 -18.16 -2.24
N LEU A 51 5.67 -16.98 -2.67
CA LEU A 51 5.84 -15.72 -1.96
C LEU A 51 5.02 -15.67 -0.67
N LEU A 52 3.75 -16.09 -0.71
CA LEU A 52 2.92 -16.23 0.49
C LEU A 52 3.57 -17.18 1.50
N ILE A 53 4.11 -18.31 1.02
CA ILE A 53 4.81 -19.28 1.88
C ILE A 53 5.98 -18.64 2.60
N GLN A 54 6.84 -17.93 1.88
CA GLN A 54 7.99 -17.25 2.46
C GLN A 54 7.56 -16.15 3.45
N CYS A 55 6.54 -15.36 3.11
CA CYS A 55 6.01 -14.32 3.99
C CYS A 55 5.49 -14.89 5.31
N ASN A 56 4.69 -15.96 5.27
CA ASN A 56 4.08 -16.50 6.48
C ASN A 56 5.09 -17.25 7.36
N LEU A 57 6.04 -17.98 6.76
CA LEU A 57 7.18 -18.55 7.49
C LEU A 57 7.96 -17.45 8.21
N TRP A 58 8.31 -16.38 7.50
CA TRP A 58 9.04 -15.26 8.10
C TRP A 58 8.27 -14.60 9.25
N ARG A 59 6.99 -14.29 9.04
CA ARG A 59 6.16 -13.62 10.05
C ARG A 59 6.03 -14.44 11.33
N VAL A 60 5.74 -15.73 11.20
CA VAL A 60 5.54 -16.62 12.34
C VAL A 60 6.87 -16.92 13.02
N ASP A 61 7.87 -17.37 12.27
CA ASP A 61 9.11 -17.90 12.85
C ASP A 61 10.09 -16.81 13.31
N LYS A 62 10.10 -15.65 12.62
CA LYS A 62 11.08 -14.59 12.88
C LYS A 62 10.50 -13.38 13.58
N GLN A 63 9.21 -13.12 13.43
CA GLN A 63 8.56 -11.94 14.02
C GLN A 63 7.56 -12.27 15.12
N GLY A 64 7.19 -13.55 15.32
CA GLY A 64 6.13 -13.92 16.25
C GLY A 64 4.77 -13.31 15.88
N LYS A 65 4.56 -12.97 14.61
CA LYS A 65 3.32 -12.35 14.12
C LYS A 65 2.39 -13.39 13.51
N PRO A 66 1.07 -13.18 13.58
CA PRO A 66 0.12 -14.02 12.87
C PRO A 66 0.43 -14.07 11.36
N PRO A 67 0.22 -15.21 10.70
CA PRO A 67 0.34 -15.33 9.25
C PRO A 67 -0.70 -14.44 8.56
N TYR A 68 -0.47 -14.14 7.29
CA TYR A 68 -1.51 -13.57 6.44
C TYR A 68 -2.63 -14.60 6.22
N ILE A 69 -3.87 -14.14 6.27
CA ILE A 69 -5.06 -14.91 5.91
C ILE A 69 -5.32 -14.71 4.42
N ALA A 70 -5.22 -15.77 3.62
CA ALA A 70 -5.47 -15.69 2.18
C ALA A 70 -6.97 -15.59 1.89
N VAL A 71 -7.37 -14.60 1.11
CA VAL A 71 -8.76 -14.38 0.70
C VAL A 71 -8.95 -15.08 -0.64
N ILE A 72 -9.61 -16.23 -0.63
CA ILE A 72 -9.72 -17.13 -1.78
C ILE A 72 -11.18 -17.50 -1.96
N GLY A 73 -11.78 -17.13 -3.10
CA GLY A 73 -13.19 -17.45 -3.36
C GLY A 73 -13.44 -18.96 -3.31
N GLN A 74 -14.66 -19.37 -2.97
CA GLN A 74 -15.00 -20.79 -2.78
C GLN A 74 -14.62 -21.66 -4.00
N SER A 75 -14.81 -21.14 -5.21
CA SER A 75 -14.47 -21.84 -6.46
C SER A 75 -12.96 -22.03 -6.68
N GLU A 76 -12.12 -21.29 -5.98
CA GLU A 76 -10.66 -21.25 -6.16
C GLU A 76 -9.91 -22.05 -5.07
N GLN A 77 -10.60 -22.48 -4.01
CA GLN A 77 -10.02 -23.18 -2.86
C GLN A 77 -9.25 -24.44 -3.26
N THR A 78 -9.80 -25.27 -4.15
CA THR A 78 -9.13 -26.49 -4.63
C THR A 78 -7.80 -26.18 -5.33
N THR A 79 -7.80 -25.18 -6.22
CA THR A 79 -6.59 -24.74 -6.94
C THR A 79 -5.56 -24.17 -5.95
N PHE A 80 -6.00 -23.38 -4.98
CA PHE A 80 -5.15 -22.81 -3.94
C PHE A 80 -4.50 -23.92 -3.10
N SER A 81 -5.29 -24.84 -2.54
CA SER A 81 -4.80 -25.93 -1.68
C SER A 81 -3.80 -26.82 -2.42
N ARG A 82 -4.07 -27.11 -3.70
CA ARG A 82 -3.14 -27.89 -4.55
C ARG A 82 -1.80 -27.16 -4.71
N LEU A 83 -1.81 -25.92 -5.17
CA LEU A 83 -0.58 -25.14 -5.41
C LEU A 83 0.23 -24.92 -4.13
N ILE A 84 -0.43 -24.59 -3.02
CA ILE A 84 0.25 -24.43 -1.73
C ILE A 84 0.91 -25.74 -1.30
N SER A 85 0.22 -26.88 -1.44
CA SER A 85 0.76 -28.19 -1.06
C SER A 85 1.96 -28.59 -1.93
N GLU A 86 1.88 -28.41 -3.24
CA GLU A 86 2.97 -28.69 -4.18
C GLU A 86 4.23 -27.87 -3.83
N ILE A 87 4.09 -26.57 -3.64
CA ILE A 87 5.24 -25.70 -3.36
C ILE A 87 5.79 -25.93 -1.95
N ALA A 88 4.91 -26.20 -0.98
CA ALA A 88 5.33 -26.52 0.37
C ALA A 88 6.23 -27.76 0.45
N GLN A 89 5.92 -28.80 -0.34
CA GLN A 89 6.77 -29.98 -0.45
C GLN A 89 8.16 -29.61 -0.97
N THR A 90 8.25 -28.78 -2.01
CA THR A 90 9.55 -28.31 -2.53
C THR A 90 10.35 -27.49 -1.51
N LYS A 91 9.66 -26.86 -0.54
CA LYS A 91 10.26 -26.06 0.53
C LYS A 91 10.41 -26.82 1.86
N ASN A 92 10.19 -28.14 1.88
CA ASN A 92 10.26 -28.98 3.08
C ASN A 92 9.38 -28.49 4.24
N VAL A 93 8.22 -27.90 3.94
CA VAL A 93 7.23 -27.49 4.95
C VAL A 93 6.26 -28.65 5.19
N SER A 94 6.17 -29.12 6.44
CA SER A 94 5.29 -30.26 6.78
C SER A 94 3.81 -29.93 6.59
N ALA A 95 3.01 -30.95 6.23
CA ALA A 95 1.58 -30.79 6.00
C ALA A 95 0.81 -30.24 7.21
N LEU A 96 1.20 -30.62 8.43
CA LEU A 96 0.62 -30.09 9.66
C LEU A 96 0.89 -28.59 9.81
N ARG A 97 2.11 -28.16 9.45
CA ARG A 97 2.54 -26.75 9.51
C ARG A 97 1.88 -25.91 8.41
N LEU A 98 1.48 -26.51 7.29
CA LEU A 98 0.75 -25.79 6.24
C LEU A 98 -0.59 -25.25 6.71
N LYS A 99 -1.36 -26.05 7.45
CA LYS A 99 -2.69 -25.61 7.93
C LYS A 99 -2.61 -24.41 8.85
N THR A 100 -1.56 -24.33 9.68
CA THR A 100 -1.36 -23.21 10.60
C THR A 100 -0.76 -21.99 9.91
N LEU A 101 0.13 -22.18 8.93
CA LEU A 101 0.78 -21.08 8.22
C LEU A 101 -0.09 -20.47 7.12
N PHE A 102 -1.10 -21.17 6.59
CA PHE A 102 -1.91 -20.71 5.46
C PHE A 102 -3.41 -20.74 5.79
N PRO A 103 -3.86 -19.97 6.79
CA PRO A 103 -5.30 -19.80 7.00
C PRO A 103 -5.92 -19.14 5.76
N THR A 104 -7.13 -19.59 5.39
CA THR A 104 -7.90 -19.02 4.29
C THR A 104 -9.25 -18.52 4.77
N THR A 105 -9.82 -17.56 4.05
CA THR A 105 -11.20 -17.12 4.20
C THR A 105 -11.87 -17.03 2.82
N PRO A 106 -13.14 -17.46 2.66
CA PRO A 106 -13.86 -17.34 1.41
C PRO A 106 -14.35 -15.92 1.11
N ASP A 107 -14.46 -15.07 2.13
CA ASP A 107 -14.91 -13.68 2.02
C ASP A 107 -14.32 -12.79 3.14
N LEU A 108 -14.71 -11.51 3.16
CA LEU A 108 -14.25 -10.47 4.07
C LEU A 108 -15.33 -9.99 5.06
N ARG A 109 -16.42 -10.75 5.27
CA ARG A 109 -17.56 -10.31 6.11
C ARG A 109 -17.23 -10.13 7.59
N GLY A 110 -16.12 -10.69 8.06
CA GLY A 110 -15.62 -10.53 9.44
C GLY A 110 -14.48 -9.52 9.60
N VAL A 111 -14.09 -8.82 8.53
CA VAL A 111 -12.99 -7.86 8.57
C VAL A 111 -13.47 -6.53 9.16
N SER A 112 -12.62 -5.87 9.93
CA SER A 112 -12.93 -4.64 10.63
C SER A 112 -11.90 -3.53 10.36
N ALA A 113 -12.22 -2.29 10.67
CA ALA A 113 -11.35 -1.13 10.45
C ALA A 113 -9.87 -1.28 10.92
N PRO A 114 -9.57 -1.89 12.08
CA PRO A 114 -8.17 -2.09 12.50
C PRO A 114 -7.40 -3.06 11.59
N ASP A 115 -8.09 -3.98 10.91
CA ASP A 115 -7.50 -4.96 10.01
C ASP A 115 -6.94 -4.31 8.75
N LYS A 116 -6.18 -5.10 7.98
CA LYS A 116 -5.58 -4.68 6.72
C LYS A 116 -5.83 -5.71 5.63
N VAL A 117 -6.28 -5.26 4.47
CA VAL A 117 -6.41 -6.09 3.27
C VAL A 117 -5.32 -5.69 2.29
N TYR A 118 -4.45 -6.64 1.96
CA TYR A 118 -3.41 -6.47 0.96
C TYR A 118 -3.89 -7.00 -0.38
N VAL A 119 -3.67 -6.24 -1.45
CA VAL A 119 -3.82 -6.72 -2.82
C VAL A 119 -2.42 -6.88 -3.40
N ASP A 120 -2.00 -8.10 -3.64
CA ASP A 120 -0.62 -8.41 -4.07
C ASP A 120 -0.58 -8.81 -5.55
N GLY A 121 0.37 -8.23 -6.27
CA GLY A 121 0.59 -8.44 -7.70
C GLY A 121 1.79 -7.65 -8.19
N HIS A 122 2.15 -7.79 -9.46
CA HIS A 122 3.14 -6.89 -10.07
C HIS A 122 2.45 -5.59 -10.51
N GLY A 123 3.25 -4.54 -10.68
CA GLY A 123 2.80 -3.23 -11.13
C GLY A 123 3.96 -2.38 -11.61
N ASP A 124 3.68 -1.46 -12.52
CA ASP A 124 4.63 -0.44 -12.96
C ASP A 124 4.09 0.97 -12.62
N PRO A 125 4.94 2.01 -12.67
CA PRO A 125 4.49 3.36 -12.40
C PRO A 125 3.37 3.80 -13.35
N GLY A 126 2.36 4.48 -12.80
CA GLY A 126 1.28 5.08 -13.58
C GLY A 126 0.27 4.11 -14.20
N GLN A 127 0.38 2.80 -13.93
CA GLN A 127 -0.57 1.81 -14.44
C GLN A 127 -1.83 1.73 -13.56
N SER A 128 -2.95 1.32 -14.17
CA SER A 128 -4.24 1.10 -13.51
C SER A 128 -4.63 -0.38 -13.43
N TYR A 129 -3.66 -1.29 -13.58
CA TYR A 129 -3.85 -2.74 -13.48
C TYR A 129 -2.68 -3.41 -12.74
N PHE A 130 -2.97 -4.53 -12.09
CA PHE A 130 -1.96 -5.48 -11.64
C PHE A 130 -1.62 -6.43 -12.80
N TYR A 131 -0.43 -7.00 -12.82
CA TYR A 131 -0.13 -8.07 -13.77
C TYR A 131 0.47 -9.32 -13.13
N SER A 132 0.22 -10.48 -13.76
CA SER A 132 0.84 -11.76 -13.42
C SER A 132 2.22 -11.86 -14.05
N SER A 133 3.00 -12.86 -13.64
CA SER A 133 4.33 -13.13 -14.20
C SER A 133 4.29 -13.57 -15.67
N ASN A 134 3.10 -13.98 -16.16
CA ASN A 134 2.85 -14.30 -17.56
C ASN A 134 2.32 -13.09 -18.35
N GLY A 135 2.18 -11.92 -17.73
CA GLY A 135 1.72 -10.69 -18.37
C GLY A 135 0.20 -10.49 -18.41
N ASP A 136 -0.59 -11.38 -17.78
CA ASP A 136 -2.04 -11.20 -17.67
C ASP A 136 -2.35 -9.93 -16.88
N ARG A 137 -3.28 -9.11 -17.35
CA ARG A 137 -3.62 -7.83 -16.72
C ARG A 137 -4.94 -7.90 -15.97
N PHE A 138 -4.94 -7.39 -14.74
CA PHE A 138 -6.09 -7.31 -13.85
C PHE A 138 -6.36 -5.85 -13.52
N TYR A 139 -7.27 -5.23 -14.27
CA TYR A 139 -7.61 -3.83 -14.09
C TYR A 139 -8.22 -3.58 -12.70
N THR A 140 -7.85 -2.44 -12.12
CA THR A 140 -8.30 -2.02 -10.78
C THR A 140 -9.81 -1.97 -10.64
N CYS A 141 -10.55 -1.72 -11.71
CA CYS A 141 -12.01 -1.74 -11.73
C CYS A 141 -12.62 -3.15 -11.52
N ASP A 142 -11.94 -4.18 -12.02
CA ASP A 142 -12.31 -5.60 -11.86
C ASP A 142 -11.86 -6.11 -10.50
N VAL A 143 -10.66 -5.71 -10.05
CA VAL A 143 -10.16 -6.00 -8.70
C VAL A 143 -11.10 -5.40 -7.64
N ALA A 144 -11.52 -4.14 -7.80
CA ALA A 144 -12.50 -3.52 -6.91
C ALA A 144 -13.84 -4.27 -6.93
N ARG A 145 -14.31 -4.71 -8.11
CA ARG A 145 -15.53 -5.53 -8.22
C ARG A 145 -15.39 -6.85 -7.45
N ALA A 146 -14.25 -7.53 -7.58
CA ALA A 146 -13.96 -8.77 -6.88
C ALA A 146 -13.94 -8.56 -5.35
N LEU A 147 -13.23 -7.55 -4.86
CA LEU A 147 -13.17 -7.23 -3.42
C LEU A 147 -14.56 -6.91 -2.84
N VAL A 148 -15.39 -6.15 -3.55
CA VAL A 148 -16.77 -5.87 -3.12
C VAL A 148 -17.64 -7.12 -3.14
N LYS A 149 -17.49 -7.99 -4.15
CA LYS A 149 -18.17 -9.30 -4.19
C LYS A 149 -17.73 -10.21 -3.03
N LEU A 150 -16.48 -10.07 -2.60
CA LEU A 150 -15.92 -10.70 -1.41
C LEU A 150 -16.32 -9.96 -0.12
N HIS A 151 -17.24 -9.00 -0.17
CA HIS A 151 -17.78 -8.28 0.99
C HIS A 151 -16.73 -7.44 1.75
N LEU A 152 -15.74 -6.86 1.06
CA LEU A 152 -14.82 -5.89 1.66
C LEU A 152 -15.63 -4.76 2.33
N PRO A 153 -15.48 -4.49 3.63
CA PRO A 153 -16.13 -3.36 4.27
C PRO A 153 -15.58 -2.01 3.77
N ASP A 154 -16.44 -0.99 3.76
CA ASP A 154 -16.11 0.34 3.23
C ASP A 154 -15.16 1.15 4.12
N ASN A 155 -14.99 0.76 5.38
CA ASN A 155 -14.11 1.40 6.37
C ASN A 155 -12.76 0.68 6.58
N VAL A 156 -12.47 -0.39 5.82
CA VAL A 156 -11.24 -1.19 5.96
C VAL A 156 -10.14 -0.64 5.06
N GLU A 157 -8.91 -0.53 5.56
CA GLU A 157 -7.77 -0.09 4.75
C GLU A 157 -7.32 -1.18 3.75
N VAL A 158 -7.10 -0.78 2.50
CA VAL A 158 -6.56 -1.62 1.42
C VAL A 158 -5.15 -1.15 1.04
N ARG A 159 -4.21 -2.09 0.93
CA ARG A 159 -2.81 -1.82 0.57
C ARG A 159 -2.42 -2.59 -0.69
N THR A 160 -2.07 -1.87 -1.75
CA THR A 160 -1.52 -2.49 -2.96
C THR A 160 -0.05 -2.83 -2.74
N THR A 161 0.27 -4.12 -2.71
CA THR A 161 1.66 -4.61 -2.69
C THR A 161 2.09 -4.89 -4.11
N ALA A 162 2.54 -3.84 -4.79
CA ALA A 162 3.05 -3.87 -6.16
C ALA A 162 4.15 -2.81 -6.30
N CYS A 163 5.12 -3.06 -7.18
CA CYS A 163 6.16 -2.07 -7.50
C CYS A 163 5.50 -0.78 -7.99
N TRP A 164 5.99 0.35 -7.49
CA TRP A 164 5.53 1.69 -7.87
C TRP A 164 4.02 1.93 -7.76
N GLY A 165 3.27 1.12 -6.99
CA GLY A 165 1.82 1.21 -6.90
C GLY A 165 1.29 2.56 -6.38
N GLY A 166 2.13 3.34 -5.69
CA GLY A 166 1.85 4.70 -5.21
C GLY A 166 2.50 5.82 -6.03
N SER A 167 3.07 5.54 -7.21
CA SER A 167 3.79 6.51 -8.04
C SER A 167 3.34 6.48 -9.50
N THR A 168 3.39 7.63 -10.18
CA THR A 168 3.09 7.73 -11.62
C THR A 168 4.31 7.52 -12.50
N LYS A 169 5.52 7.60 -11.93
CA LYS A 169 6.80 7.44 -12.63
C LYS A 169 7.85 6.79 -11.72
N GLU A 170 8.89 6.23 -12.31
CA GLU A 170 10.08 5.86 -11.55
C GLU A 170 10.75 7.12 -11.00
N ILE A 171 11.26 7.03 -9.77
CA ILE A 171 11.99 8.10 -9.11
C ILE A 171 13.46 7.68 -9.06
N HIS A 172 14.31 8.48 -9.71
CA HIS A 172 15.75 8.28 -9.69
C HIS A 172 16.39 9.26 -8.72
N PHE A 173 17.40 8.79 -7.98
CA PHE A 173 18.16 9.63 -7.07
C PHE A 173 19.44 10.14 -7.74
N PRO A 174 19.71 11.45 -7.72
CA PRO A 174 20.90 12.02 -8.36
C PRO A 174 22.18 11.90 -7.51
N TRP A 175 22.09 11.28 -6.33
CA TRP A 175 23.22 11.13 -5.43
C TRP A 175 23.96 9.83 -5.75
N HIS A 176 25.27 9.90 -5.98
CA HIS A 176 26.12 8.73 -6.26
C HIS A 176 26.86 8.23 -5.03
N GLU A 177 27.09 9.10 -4.06
CA GLU A 177 27.76 8.71 -2.82
C GLU A 177 26.78 7.91 -1.98
N LYS A 178 27.26 6.82 -1.35
CA LYS A 178 26.56 6.18 -0.24
C LYS A 178 26.32 7.28 0.80
N LEU A 179 25.13 7.86 0.77
CA LEU A 179 24.80 8.95 1.67
C LEU A 179 24.99 8.41 3.08
N GLN A 180 25.97 8.95 3.80
CA GLN A 180 26.01 8.85 5.25
C GLN A 180 24.77 9.64 5.72
N MET A 181 23.63 8.94 5.80
CA MET A 181 22.28 9.48 6.03
C MET A 181 22.01 9.73 7.52
N GLU A 182 23.07 9.94 8.30
CA GLU A 182 22.98 10.13 9.75
C GLU A 182 22.37 11.50 10.11
N SER A 183 22.35 12.48 9.19
CA SER A 183 21.76 13.79 9.43
C SER A 183 20.28 13.88 9.01
N SER A 184 19.46 14.50 9.86
CA SER A 184 18.05 14.81 9.57
C SER A 184 17.86 15.66 8.31
N GLU A 185 18.83 16.50 7.96
CA GLU A 185 18.77 17.32 6.75
C GLU A 185 18.80 16.47 5.47
N LYS A 186 19.71 15.49 5.40
CA LYS A 186 19.79 14.59 4.23
C LYS A 186 18.54 13.71 4.11
N MET A 187 17.99 13.24 5.23
CA MET A 187 16.72 12.50 5.23
C MET A 187 15.54 13.36 4.80
N ARG A 188 15.49 14.63 5.24
CA ARG A 188 14.48 15.60 4.77
C ARG A 188 14.62 15.85 3.26
N ALA A 189 15.84 16.02 2.75
CA ALA A 189 16.08 16.19 1.32
C ALA A 189 15.66 14.96 0.51
N LEU A 190 15.93 13.76 1.01
CA LEU A 190 15.48 12.49 0.42
C LEU A 190 13.96 12.43 0.33
N HIS A 191 13.25 12.75 1.41
CA HIS A 191 11.79 12.76 1.42
C HIS A 191 11.20 13.83 0.50
N ALA A 192 11.74 15.05 0.55
CA ALA A 192 11.33 16.13 -0.34
C ALA A 192 11.52 15.75 -1.82
N HIS A 193 12.61 15.04 -2.16
CA HIS A 193 12.84 14.53 -3.51
C HIS A 193 11.79 13.50 -3.92
N ILE A 194 11.44 12.55 -3.04
CA ILE A 194 10.36 11.58 -3.29
C ILE A 194 9.02 12.30 -3.50
N GLU A 195 8.68 13.22 -2.60
CA GLU A 195 7.42 13.97 -2.62
C GLU A 195 7.27 14.79 -3.91
N SER A 196 8.36 15.40 -4.37
CA SER A 196 8.38 16.19 -5.60
C SER A 196 8.29 15.32 -6.86
N ASN A 197 8.50 14.01 -6.78
CA ASN A 197 8.66 13.13 -7.94
C ASN A 197 7.67 11.96 -8.04
N TYR A 198 6.82 11.70 -7.06
CA TYR A 198 5.87 10.58 -7.12
C TYR A 198 4.63 10.81 -8.02
N GLY A 199 4.45 12.01 -8.57
CA GLY A 199 3.30 12.43 -9.39
C GLY A 199 1.92 12.43 -8.69
N CYS A 200 0.84 12.58 -9.46
CA CYS A 200 -0.53 12.68 -8.94
C CYS A 200 -1.07 11.32 -8.47
N PHE A 201 -1.59 11.23 -7.23
CA PHE A 201 -2.03 9.97 -6.65
C PHE A 201 -3.15 9.30 -7.46
N GLU A 202 -4.09 10.08 -8.01
CA GLU A 202 -5.21 9.58 -8.82
C GLU A 202 -4.77 8.83 -10.08
N HIS A 203 -3.56 9.09 -10.58
CA HIS A 203 -2.99 8.42 -11.75
C HIS A 203 -2.06 7.25 -11.37
N THR A 204 -2.10 6.78 -10.13
CA THR A 204 -1.34 5.62 -9.65
C THR A 204 -2.23 4.37 -9.59
N LEU A 205 -1.63 3.19 -9.48
CA LEU A 205 -2.37 1.93 -9.29
C LEU A 205 -3.29 1.99 -8.05
N ALA A 206 -2.77 2.49 -6.93
CA ALA A 206 -3.53 2.65 -5.70
C ALA A 206 -4.65 3.69 -5.84
N GLY A 207 -4.40 4.81 -6.54
CA GLY A 207 -5.42 5.83 -6.81
C GLY A 207 -6.54 5.33 -7.71
N ALA A 208 -6.21 4.59 -8.77
CA ALA A 208 -7.20 3.97 -9.66
C ALA A 208 -8.06 2.92 -8.91
N LEU A 209 -7.45 2.16 -7.99
CA LEU A 209 -8.17 1.24 -7.11
C LEU A 209 -9.06 1.99 -6.11
N GLU A 210 -8.58 3.08 -5.50
CA GLU A 210 -9.38 3.92 -4.61
C GLU A 210 -10.63 4.44 -5.31
N HIS A 211 -10.45 5.03 -6.50
CA HIS A 211 -11.53 5.54 -7.31
C HIS A 211 -12.56 4.42 -7.62
N SER A 212 -12.08 3.26 -8.07
CA SER A 212 -12.92 2.12 -8.41
C SER A 212 -13.71 1.56 -7.22
N LEU A 213 -13.12 1.53 -6.02
CA LEU A 213 -13.79 1.10 -4.80
C LEU A 213 -14.85 2.12 -4.36
N ARG A 214 -14.54 3.42 -4.39
CA ARG A 214 -15.48 4.49 -4.01
C ARG A 214 -16.68 4.57 -4.95
N LEU A 215 -16.51 4.29 -6.24
CA LEU A 215 -17.63 4.16 -7.18
C LEU A 215 -18.59 3.01 -6.83
N ARG A 216 -18.11 1.98 -6.12
CA ARG A 216 -18.90 0.78 -5.76
C ARG A 216 -19.38 0.80 -4.31
N GLN A 217 -18.75 1.62 -3.47
CA GLN A 217 -19.03 1.77 -2.06
C GLN A 217 -19.17 3.26 -1.77
N ALA A 218 -20.37 3.81 -1.99
CA ALA A 218 -20.60 5.25 -1.94
C ALA A 218 -20.18 5.91 -0.60
N ASN A 219 -20.23 5.14 0.50
CA ASN A 219 -19.87 5.61 1.84
C ASN A 219 -18.38 5.46 2.17
N ARG A 220 -17.56 4.86 1.28
CA ARG A 220 -16.14 4.63 1.52
C ARG A 220 -15.36 5.96 1.61
N PRO A 221 -14.71 6.26 2.74
CA PRO A 221 -13.85 7.43 2.87
C PRO A 221 -12.66 7.42 1.91
N SER A 222 -12.18 8.61 1.55
CA SER A 222 -10.92 8.74 0.81
C SER A 222 -9.71 8.47 1.71
N GLY A 223 -8.60 8.03 1.12
CA GLY A 223 -7.35 7.77 1.83
C GLY A 223 -7.23 6.36 2.44
N LEU A 224 -8.27 5.52 2.31
CA LEU A 224 -8.26 4.13 2.77
C LEU A 224 -7.59 3.15 1.79
N VAL A 225 -7.10 3.63 0.65
CA VAL A 225 -6.30 2.82 -0.27
C VAL A 225 -4.91 3.42 -0.36
N SER A 226 -3.90 2.57 -0.30
CA SER A 226 -2.51 3.01 -0.38
C SER A 226 -1.66 2.08 -1.22
N GLY A 227 -0.61 2.65 -1.82
CA GLY A 227 0.42 1.94 -2.56
C GLY A 227 1.81 2.34 -2.10
N TYR A 228 2.79 1.52 -2.44
CA TYR A 228 4.19 1.81 -2.13
C TYR A 228 4.86 2.52 -3.30
N ILE A 229 5.75 3.44 -2.99
CA ILE A 229 6.65 4.07 -3.95
C ILE A 229 7.93 3.24 -4.00
N GLY A 230 8.51 3.05 -5.19
CA GLY A 230 9.73 2.27 -5.39
C GLY A 230 9.47 0.82 -5.84
N LYS A 231 10.56 0.12 -6.17
CA LYS A 231 10.56 -1.32 -6.45
C LYS A 231 10.49 -2.06 -5.12
N VAL A 232 9.39 -2.77 -4.85
CA VAL A 232 9.17 -3.34 -3.52
C VAL A 232 9.45 -4.82 -3.45
N THR A 233 9.97 -5.26 -2.31
CA THR A 233 9.95 -6.68 -1.94
C THR A 233 8.72 -6.98 -1.08
N THR A 234 8.14 -8.17 -1.23
CA THR A 234 7.01 -8.60 -0.38
C THR A 234 7.49 -9.23 0.92
N VAL A 235 8.57 -10.00 0.86
CA VAL A 235 9.20 -10.65 2.01
C VAL A 235 10.20 -9.69 2.64
N ALA A 236 10.20 -9.62 3.97
CA ALA A 236 11.25 -8.92 4.70
C ALA A 236 12.58 -9.68 4.57
N ASN A 237 13.69 -8.95 4.56
CA ASN A 237 15.03 -9.54 4.52
C ASN A 237 15.98 -8.78 5.45
N SER A 238 17.17 -9.35 5.66
CA SER A 238 18.18 -8.84 6.60
C SER A 238 19.00 -7.66 6.07
N THR A 239 18.91 -7.32 4.78
CA THR A 239 19.59 -6.17 4.18
C THR A 239 19.23 -4.89 4.94
N GLU A 240 20.21 -4.04 5.20
CA GLU A 240 19.96 -2.76 5.85
C GLU A 240 19.15 -1.85 4.92
N LYS A 241 18.05 -1.30 5.44
CA LYS A 241 17.27 -0.25 4.78
C LYS A 241 17.32 1.02 5.60
N LEU A 242 17.29 2.15 4.93
CA LEU A 242 17.09 3.43 5.60
C LEU A 242 15.62 3.55 5.99
N ARG A 243 15.36 4.03 7.20
CA ARG A 243 14.04 4.45 7.69
C ARG A 243 14.16 5.83 8.33
N ILE A 244 13.03 6.52 8.43
CA ILE A 244 12.96 7.71 9.27
C ILE A 244 12.71 7.27 10.72
N GLY A 245 13.60 7.67 11.62
CA GLY A 245 13.44 7.57 13.06
C GLY A 245 12.34 8.50 13.58
N ASP A 246 11.87 8.25 14.80
CA ASP A 246 10.76 9.03 15.36
C ASP A 246 11.15 10.52 15.61
N ASN A 247 12.45 10.83 15.64
CA ASN A 247 12.99 12.20 15.71
C ASN A 247 13.29 12.85 14.34
N GLY A 248 12.93 12.18 13.23
CA GLY A 248 13.21 12.66 11.88
C GLY A 248 14.63 12.35 11.37
N ASN A 249 15.49 11.71 12.17
CA ASN A 249 16.81 11.27 11.72
C ASN A 249 16.74 10.00 10.86
N GLY A 250 17.81 9.73 10.11
CA GLY A 250 17.95 8.47 9.39
C GLY A 250 18.38 7.37 10.35
N GLU A 251 17.67 6.24 10.33
CA GLU A 251 18.04 5.04 11.07
C GLU A 251 18.13 3.86 10.11
N LEU A 252 18.88 2.83 10.51
CA LEU A 252 18.93 1.56 9.80
C LEU A 252 17.87 0.60 10.34
N ALA A 253 17.07 0.07 9.43
CA ALA A 253 16.10 -0.98 9.68
C ALA A 253 16.61 -2.30 9.10
N LYS A 254 16.73 -3.33 9.94
CA LYS A 254 16.94 -4.73 9.53
C LYS A 254 15.62 -5.49 9.61
N GLU A 255 15.52 -6.62 8.91
CA GLU A 255 14.35 -7.51 8.99
C GLU A 255 13.03 -6.88 8.55
N HIS A 256 13.12 -5.98 7.57
CA HIS A 256 11.99 -5.31 6.95
C HIS A 256 11.94 -5.55 5.44
N ALA A 257 10.73 -5.41 4.87
CA ALA A 257 10.54 -5.32 3.43
C ALA A 257 11.11 -3.99 2.90
N GLU A 258 11.56 -4.04 1.66
CA GLU A 258 12.30 -2.96 0.99
C GLU A 258 11.41 -2.23 -0.01
N ALA A 259 11.70 -0.95 -0.19
CA ALA A 259 11.40 -0.19 -1.39
C ALA A 259 12.72 0.36 -1.94
N ALA A 260 13.11 -0.12 -3.12
CA ALA A 260 14.35 0.19 -3.78
C ALA A 260 14.15 1.24 -4.87
N PHE A 261 15.11 2.15 -4.98
CA PHE A 261 15.08 3.25 -5.94
C PHE A 261 16.38 3.29 -6.74
N PRO A 262 16.32 3.40 -8.07
CA PRO A 262 17.51 3.50 -8.90
C PRO A 262 18.29 4.80 -8.61
N MET A 263 19.62 4.68 -8.53
CA MET A 263 20.52 5.83 -8.49
C MET A 263 20.93 6.19 -9.93
N LEU A 264 20.91 7.48 -10.28
CA LEU A 264 21.35 7.94 -11.60
C LEU A 264 22.83 7.56 -11.79
N GLY A 265 23.21 7.15 -13.00
CA GLY A 265 24.60 6.79 -13.35
C GLY A 265 25.27 5.72 -12.49
N SER A 266 24.51 4.92 -11.73
CA SER A 266 24.99 3.75 -10.99
C SER A 266 24.05 2.56 -11.20
N SER A 267 24.57 1.34 -11.05
CA SER A 267 23.75 0.13 -10.91
C SER A 267 23.18 -0.03 -9.49
N ASP A 268 23.62 0.81 -8.55
CA ASP A 268 23.20 0.75 -7.15
C ASP A 268 21.74 1.17 -6.96
N LEU A 269 21.14 0.62 -5.92
CA LEU A 269 19.80 0.96 -5.47
C LEU A 269 19.86 1.60 -4.09
N LEU A 270 19.09 2.66 -3.91
CA LEU A 270 18.78 3.21 -2.59
C LEU A 270 17.65 2.40 -1.97
N SER A 271 17.94 1.70 -0.88
CA SER A 271 17.00 0.83 -0.19
C SER A 271 16.36 1.54 1.01
N LEU A 272 15.05 1.78 0.94
CA LEU A 272 14.25 2.35 2.02
C LEU A 272 13.35 1.29 2.66
N ARG A 273 12.99 1.47 3.93
CA ARG A 273 11.98 0.64 4.58
C ARG A 273 10.64 0.88 3.88
N ARG A 274 10.06 -0.20 3.34
CA ARG A 274 8.85 -0.13 2.50
C ARG A 274 7.69 0.65 3.11
N SER A 275 7.49 0.56 4.44
CA SER A 275 6.39 1.26 5.12
C SER A 275 6.52 2.79 5.10
N ASP A 276 7.72 3.33 4.96
CA ASP A 276 7.98 4.78 5.08
C ASP A 276 7.72 5.53 3.77
N VAL A 277 7.63 4.78 2.68
CA VAL A 277 7.31 5.29 1.34
C VAL A 277 5.96 4.76 0.85
N ARG A 278 5.07 4.43 1.79
CA ARG A 278 3.67 4.16 1.48
C ARG A 278 2.91 5.46 1.34
N ARG A 279 2.03 5.54 0.34
CA ARG A 279 1.26 6.74 0.00
C ARG A 279 -0.22 6.41 -0.19
N SER A 280 -1.09 7.29 0.27
CA SER A 280 -2.52 7.32 -0.07
C SER A 280 -2.93 8.70 -0.59
N ALA A 281 -4.23 8.91 -0.83
CA ALA A 281 -4.77 10.21 -1.21
C ALA A 281 -4.47 11.35 -0.19
N VAL A 282 -4.18 11.01 1.08
CA VAL A 282 -3.82 12.01 2.11
C VAL A 282 -2.32 12.32 2.20
N GLY A 283 -1.51 11.67 1.35
CA GLY A 283 -0.05 11.87 1.26
C GLY A 283 0.76 10.65 1.67
N LEU A 284 2.05 10.86 1.97
CA LEU A 284 2.91 9.83 2.52
C LEU A 284 2.46 9.43 3.93
N SER A 285 2.58 8.16 4.26
CA SER A 285 2.27 7.58 5.57
C SER A 285 3.32 7.92 6.64
N SER A 286 4.14 8.96 6.43
CA SER A 286 5.28 9.25 7.30
C SER A 286 4.83 9.58 8.73
N LYS A 287 5.54 9.01 9.70
CA LYS A 287 5.43 9.30 11.13
C LYS A 287 5.99 10.67 11.52
N VAL A 288 6.56 11.39 10.57
CA VAL A 288 7.07 12.73 10.83
C VAL A 288 5.83 13.57 11.09
N ASN A 289 5.58 13.87 12.36
CA ASN A 289 4.69 14.95 12.77
C ASN A 289 4.93 16.07 11.78
N ARG A 290 3.95 16.34 10.89
CA ARG A 290 4.03 17.52 10.03
C ARG A 290 4.16 18.67 11.03
N PRO A 291 5.30 19.36 11.15
CA PRO A 291 5.29 20.57 11.93
C PRO A 291 4.22 21.43 11.28
N GLU A 292 3.23 21.82 12.06
CA GLU A 292 2.21 22.75 11.62
C GLU A 292 2.94 23.94 11.00
N PHE A 293 2.89 24.06 9.68
CA PHE A 293 3.15 25.33 9.02
C PHE A 293 1.93 26.21 9.31
N CYS A 294 1.76 26.58 10.58
CA CYS A 294 0.96 27.71 10.98
C CYS A 294 1.84 28.95 10.75
N GLY A 295 1.38 29.78 9.82
CA GLY A 295 2.09 30.95 9.35
C GLY A 295 2.54 31.86 10.49
N GLY A 296 3.85 32.11 10.54
CA GLY A 296 4.40 33.33 11.09
C GLY A 296 4.19 34.46 10.09
N SER A 297 2.98 35.00 10.03
CA SER A 297 2.74 36.39 9.66
C SER A 297 2.28 37.11 10.92
N ASN A 298 3.20 37.85 11.54
CA ASN A 298 2.86 39.00 12.37
C ASN A 298 4.09 39.90 12.49
N SER A 299 3.80 41.19 12.24
CA SER A 299 4.63 42.41 12.28
C SER A 299 5.81 42.50 11.32
#